data_AF-A0A8T4IJA5-F1
#
_entry.id   AF-A0A8T4IJA5-F1
#
_cell.length_a   1.000
_cell.length_b   1.000
_cell.length_c   1.000
_cell.angle_alpha   90.00
_cell.angle_beta   90.00
_cell.angle_gamma   90.00
#
_symmetry.space_group_name_H-M   'P 1'
#
loop_
_entity.id
_entity.type
_entity.pdbx_description
1 polymer ?
#
loop_
_entity_poly.entity_id
_entity_poly.type
_entity_poly.pdbx_seq_one_letter_code
_entity_poly.pdbx_strand_id
1 'polypeptide(L)'
;MRKRITAAVVGLGLGGAAMLFTGGSAQGHGFSTDPTSRQSHCADGTVSDCGPIQHEPQSVEGPKGFPEAGPEDGAICSGGNEGFKQLDDPRGGEWPTTKLTAGANHTFTWSLTAMHSTTDFRYYVTKDGWDPSKPLTRADLEPEPFLTVPMNGEQPPSQWSAEGKLPEGKTGKHLILSVWNIADTANAFYACSDVEF
;
A
#
# COMPACT_ATOMS: atom_id res chain seq x y z
N MET A 1 -40.28 74.43 -16.60
CA MET A 1 -39.77 73.84 -17.86
C MET A 1 -39.48 72.36 -17.61
N ARG A 2 -39.89 71.51 -18.57
CA ARG A 2 -39.84 70.03 -18.57
C ARG A 2 -38.40 69.49 -18.42
N LYS A 3 -38.16 68.36 -17.73
CA LYS A 3 -37.99 66.98 -18.27
C LYS A 3 -37.27 66.19 -17.14
N ARG A 4 -37.32 64.87 -16.92
CA ARG A 4 -38.03 63.68 -17.41
C ARG A 4 -37.72 62.58 -16.37
N ILE A 5 -38.64 61.64 -16.19
CA ILE A 5 -38.55 60.41 -15.39
C ILE A 5 -37.49 59.48 -15.96
N THR A 6 -36.71 58.78 -15.13
CA THR A 6 -36.30 57.39 -15.40
C THR A 6 -35.98 56.64 -14.10
N ALA A 7 -36.76 55.61 -13.81
CA ALA A 7 -36.43 54.57 -12.82
C ALA A 7 -35.44 53.58 -13.45
N ALA A 8 -34.51 53.06 -12.64
CA ALA A 8 -33.73 51.88 -12.99
C ALA A 8 -33.73 50.91 -11.80
N VAL A 9 -34.49 49.82 -11.94
CA VAL A 9 -34.39 48.59 -11.15
C VAL A 9 -33.72 47.56 -12.05
N VAL A 10 -32.48 47.16 -11.74
CA VAL A 10 -31.81 45.90 -12.16
C VAL A 10 -30.56 45.76 -11.24
N GLY A 11 -30.21 44.63 -10.61
CA GLY A 11 -30.77 43.30 -10.63
C GLY A 11 -30.09 42.42 -9.55
N LEU A 12 -30.73 41.29 -9.23
CA LEU A 12 -30.17 40.20 -8.46
C LEU A 12 -28.92 39.61 -9.15
N GLY A 13 -27.94 39.19 -8.34
CA GLY A 13 -26.94 38.18 -8.69
C GLY A 13 -26.24 37.74 -7.39
N LEU A 14 -26.77 36.75 -6.66
CA LEU A 14 -26.46 35.32 -6.77
C LEU A 14 -24.96 35.02 -6.78
N GLY A 15 -24.53 34.25 -5.76
CA GLY A 15 -23.42 33.32 -5.89
C GLY A 15 -22.20 33.66 -5.06
N GLY A 16 -22.25 33.37 -3.76
CA GLY A 16 -21.04 33.04 -3.02
C GLY A 16 -20.46 31.77 -3.65
N ALA A 17 -19.38 31.90 -4.41
CA ALA A 17 -18.61 30.76 -4.87
C ALA A 17 -17.77 30.24 -3.69
N ALA A 18 -18.40 29.46 -2.82
CA ALA A 18 -17.68 28.53 -1.98
C ALA A 18 -17.05 27.52 -2.95
N MET A 19 -15.75 27.67 -3.23
CA MET A 19 -14.97 26.62 -3.85
C MET A 19 -14.86 25.48 -2.83
N LEU A 20 -15.89 24.64 -2.80
CA LEU A 20 -15.79 23.29 -2.27
C LEU A 20 -14.78 22.58 -3.18
N PHE A 21 -13.52 22.60 -2.76
CA PHE A 21 -12.58 21.57 -3.20
C PHE A 21 -13.14 20.25 -2.68
N THR A 22 -13.98 19.60 -3.47
CA THR A 22 -14.11 18.15 -3.40
C THR A 22 -12.72 17.65 -3.76
N GLY A 23 -11.90 17.40 -2.74
CA GLY A 23 -10.69 16.62 -2.91
C GLY A 23 -11.14 15.31 -3.53
N GLY A 24 -11.00 15.20 -4.85
CA GLY A 24 -11.15 13.94 -5.52
C GLY A 24 -10.14 13.04 -4.87
N SER A 25 -10.61 12.06 -4.11
CA SER A 25 -9.78 10.96 -3.70
C SER A 25 -9.17 10.44 -4.99
N ALA A 26 -7.86 10.59 -5.14
CA ALA A 26 -7.16 10.04 -6.27
C ALA A 26 -7.23 8.51 -6.08
N GLN A 27 -8.30 7.89 -6.57
CA GLN A 27 -8.43 6.44 -6.59
C GLN A 27 -7.48 5.91 -7.66
N GLY A 28 -6.23 5.71 -7.25
CA GLY A 28 -5.16 5.20 -8.07
C GLY A 28 -4.00 4.76 -7.19
N HIS A 29 -3.80 3.44 -7.10
CA HIS A 29 -3.14 2.76 -5.99
C HIS A 29 -2.56 1.40 -6.49
N GLY A 30 -1.86 0.60 -5.69
CA GLY A 30 -1.31 -0.69 -6.15
C GLY A 30 -1.11 -1.72 -5.04
N PHE A 31 -1.06 -3.00 -5.41
CA PHE A 31 -0.87 -4.10 -4.46
C PHE A 31 -0.05 -5.26 -5.06
N SER A 32 0.68 -5.98 -4.20
CA SER A 32 1.45 -7.17 -4.59
C SER A 32 0.52 -8.35 -4.87
N THR A 33 0.70 -8.99 -6.02
CA THR A 33 -0.03 -10.18 -6.45
C THR A 33 0.81 -11.46 -6.39
N ASP A 34 2.14 -11.36 -6.41
CA ASP A 34 3.06 -12.49 -6.23
C ASP A 34 4.35 -12.05 -5.48
N PRO A 35 4.64 -12.58 -4.28
CA PRO A 35 3.78 -13.46 -3.49
C PRO A 35 2.47 -12.75 -3.13
N THR A 36 1.38 -13.51 -3.05
CA THR A 36 0.04 -12.97 -2.84
C THR A 36 -0.03 -12.23 -1.51
N SER A 37 -0.44 -10.96 -1.55
CA SER A 37 -0.55 -10.13 -0.35
C SER A 37 -1.85 -10.38 0.41
N ARG A 38 -1.87 -10.06 1.71
CA ARG A 38 -3.07 -10.15 2.56
C ARG A 38 -4.26 -9.41 1.97
N GLN A 39 -4.06 -8.18 1.49
CA GLN A 39 -5.11 -7.42 0.82
C GLN A 39 -5.60 -8.10 -0.46
N SER A 40 -4.73 -8.80 -1.20
CA SER A 40 -5.13 -9.57 -2.38
C SER A 40 -6.00 -10.77 -1.99
N HIS A 41 -5.64 -11.50 -0.93
CA HIS A 41 -6.47 -12.59 -0.39
C HIS A 41 -7.82 -12.12 0.15
N CYS A 42 -7.88 -10.90 0.68
CA CYS A 42 -9.14 -10.28 1.06
C CYS A 42 -10.01 -9.98 -0.17
N ALA A 43 -9.41 -9.45 -1.24
CA ALA A 43 -10.13 -9.03 -2.44
C ALA A 43 -10.61 -10.20 -3.30
N ASP A 44 -9.85 -11.31 -3.36
CA ASP A 44 -10.25 -12.51 -4.10
C ASP A 44 -11.21 -13.42 -3.33
N GLY A 45 -11.47 -13.12 -2.05
CA GLY A 45 -12.38 -13.86 -1.18
C GLY A 45 -11.78 -15.10 -0.51
N THR A 46 -10.46 -15.33 -0.65
CA THR A 46 -9.75 -16.40 0.07
C THR A 46 -9.79 -16.19 1.58
N VAL A 47 -9.73 -14.93 2.03
CA VAL A 47 -9.87 -14.55 3.44
C VAL A 47 -11.07 -13.64 3.62
N SER A 48 -11.96 -14.02 4.54
CA SER A 48 -13.14 -13.24 4.90
C SER A 48 -12.88 -12.25 6.04
N ASP A 49 -13.85 -11.39 6.30
CA ASP A 49 -13.85 -10.48 7.44
C ASP A 49 -12.68 -9.49 7.41
N CYS A 50 -12.34 -8.99 6.21
CA CYS A 50 -11.26 -8.03 6.03
C CYS A 50 -11.72 -6.56 6.14
N GLY A 51 -13.01 -6.30 6.28
CA GLY A 51 -13.54 -4.93 6.28
C GLY A 51 -13.42 -4.29 4.89
N PRO A 52 -13.25 -2.96 4.79
CA PRO A 52 -13.34 -2.25 3.50
C PRO A 52 -12.25 -2.64 2.51
N ILE A 53 -11.07 -3.09 2.98
CA ILE A 53 -9.94 -3.39 2.09
C ILE A 53 -10.22 -4.50 1.07
N GLN A 54 -11.19 -5.37 1.32
CA GLN A 54 -11.63 -6.40 0.37
C GLN A 54 -12.18 -5.81 -0.95
N HIS A 55 -12.58 -4.53 -0.96
CA HIS A 55 -13.11 -3.86 -2.15
C HIS A 55 -12.09 -2.96 -2.84
N GLU A 56 -10.95 -2.72 -2.19
CA GLU A 56 -9.94 -1.79 -2.65
C GLU A 56 -8.54 -2.23 -2.25
N PRO A 57 -8.09 -3.44 -2.61
CA PRO A 57 -6.81 -3.98 -2.18
C PRO A 57 -5.62 -3.08 -2.54
N GLN A 58 -5.77 -2.30 -3.61
CA GLN A 58 -4.79 -1.31 -4.00
C GLN A 58 -4.52 -0.26 -2.90
N SER A 59 -5.49 0.06 -2.04
CA SER A 59 -5.52 1.29 -1.26
C SER A 59 -4.67 1.35 0.01
N VAL A 60 -3.77 0.40 0.26
CA VAL A 60 -2.93 0.36 1.48
C VAL A 60 -1.78 1.38 1.40
N GLU A 61 -2.13 2.66 1.43
CA GLU A 61 -1.23 3.81 1.38
C GLU A 61 -0.94 4.34 2.79
N GLY A 62 0.33 4.65 3.06
CA GLY A 62 0.80 5.23 4.31
C GLY A 62 1.99 6.18 4.10
N PRO A 63 2.51 6.81 5.16
CA PRO A 63 3.70 7.67 5.05
C PRO A 63 4.91 6.87 4.58
N LYS A 64 5.77 7.42 3.71
CA LYS A 64 7.01 6.76 3.27
C LYS A 64 8.14 6.88 4.29
N GLY A 65 9.27 6.26 3.97
CA GLY A 65 10.50 6.34 4.78
C GLY A 65 10.67 5.19 5.77
N PHE A 66 9.97 4.07 5.56
CA PHE A 66 10.20 2.85 6.32
C PHE A 66 11.63 2.33 6.10
N PRO A 67 12.35 1.88 7.16
CA PRO A 67 11.87 1.68 8.54
C PRO A 67 12.03 2.87 9.50
N GLU A 68 12.80 3.91 9.20
CA GLU A 68 13.05 5.02 10.14
C GLU A 68 11.81 5.88 10.42
N ALA A 69 10.88 5.90 9.46
CA ALA A 69 9.57 6.54 9.53
C ALA A 69 8.50 5.54 9.03
N GLY A 70 7.41 6.04 8.48
CA GLY A 70 6.30 5.22 7.98
C GLY A 70 5.34 4.74 9.08
N PRO A 71 4.52 3.72 8.79
CA PRO A 71 3.51 3.19 9.72
C PRO A 71 4.12 2.72 11.04
N GLU A 72 3.40 2.91 12.15
CA GLU A 72 3.85 2.47 13.47
C GLU A 72 3.89 0.93 13.59
N ASP A 73 4.66 0.44 14.56
CA ASP A 73 4.71 -1.00 14.86
C ASP A 73 3.32 -1.53 15.21
N GLY A 74 2.96 -2.69 14.67
CA GLY A 74 1.62 -3.27 14.79
C GLY A 74 0.59 -2.69 13.82
N ALA A 75 0.94 -1.69 13.00
CA ALA A 75 0.09 -1.12 11.96
C ALA A 75 0.75 -1.12 10.56
N ILE A 76 1.80 -1.93 10.38
CA ILE A 76 2.62 -1.93 9.16
C ILE A 76 1.86 -2.49 7.96
N CYS A 77 1.07 -3.56 8.16
CA CYS A 77 0.38 -4.23 7.06
C CYS A 77 -0.85 -3.46 6.57
N SER A 78 -1.42 -2.58 7.40
CA SER A 78 -2.46 -1.63 7.00
C SER A 78 -1.93 -0.30 6.45
N GLY A 79 -0.62 -0.11 6.39
CA GLY A 79 -0.04 1.20 6.04
C GLY A 79 -0.35 2.29 7.08
N GLY A 80 -0.70 1.91 8.32
CA GLY A 80 -1.14 2.83 9.37
C GLY A 80 -2.60 3.29 9.24
N ASN A 81 -3.36 2.71 8.30
CA ASN A 81 -4.75 3.08 8.08
C ASN A 81 -5.69 2.26 8.99
N GLU A 82 -6.31 2.92 9.97
CA GLU A 82 -7.24 2.28 10.91
C GLU A 82 -8.43 1.58 10.23
N GLY A 83 -8.83 2.04 9.04
CA GLY A 83 -9.87 1.42 8.24
C GLY A 83 -9.48 0.04 7.68
N PHE A 84 -8.17 -0.25 7.60
CA PHE A 84 -7.61 -1.50 7.07
C PHE A 84 -6.92 -2.35 8.13
N LYS A 85 -7.13 -2.07 9.41
CA LYS A 85 -6.49 -2.75 10.55
C LYS A 85 -6.64 -4.27 10.58
N GLN A 86 -7.61 -4.83 9.85
CA GLN A 86 -7.78 -6.27 9.67
C GLN A 86 -6.57 -6.92 9.00
N LEU A 87 -5.77 -6.16 8.24
CA LEU A 87 -4.51 -6.63 7.67
C LEU A 87 -3.40 -6.79 8.73
N ASP A 88 -3.48 -6.08 9.85
CA ASP A 88 -2.51 -6.16 10.95
C ASP A 88 -2.84 -7.28 11.94
N ASP A 89 -4.08 -7.78 11.92
CA ASP A 89 -4.49 -8.95 12.70
C ASP A 89 -3.74 -10.20 12.16
N PRO A 90 -2.88 -10.84 12.98
CA PRO A 90 -2.15 -12.04 12.56
C PRO A 90 -3.06 -13.25 12.34
N ARG A 91 -4.34 -13.22 12.78
CA ARG A 91 -5.29 -14.34 12.68
C ARG A 91 -4.73 -15.64 13.25
N GLY A 92 -4.00 -15.55 14.36
CA GLY A 92 -3.30 -16.69 14.97
C GLY A 92 -2.14 -17.25 14.15
N GLY A 93 -1.70 -16.53 13.11
CA GLY A 93 -0.70 -17.00 12.14
C GLY A 93 -1.30 -17.78 10.98
N GLU A 94 -2.62 -17.76 10.77
CA GLU A 94 -3.32 -18.62 9.80
C GLU A 94 -3.63 -17.94 8.46
N TRP A 95 -2.97 -16.82 8.14
CA TRP A 95 -3.02 -16.26 6.79
C TRP A 95 -2.52 -17.29 5.76
N PRO A 96 -3.17 -17.41 4.59
CA PRO A 96 -2.70 -18.28 3.50
C PRO A 96 -1.30 -17.90 3.04
N THR A 97 -0.50 -18.91 2.71
CA THR A 97 0.92 -18.70 2.36
C THR A 97 1.23 -19.02 0.91
N THR A 98 2.05 -18.19 0.27
CA THR A 98 2.76 -18.58 -0.96
C THR A 98 3.96 -19.46 -0.61
N LYS A 99 4.09 -20.64 -1.24
CA LYS A 99 5.27 -21.50 -1.06
C LYS A 99 6.45 -20.96 -1.85
N LEU A 100 7.56 -20.71 -1.18
CA LEU A 100 8.79 -20.21 -1.77
C LEU A 100 9.94 -21.18 -1.50
N THR A 101 11.08 -20.96 -2.15
CA THR A 101 12.30 -21.74 -1.90
C THR A 101 13.41 -20.77 -1.51
N ALA A 102 13.96 -20.92 -0.32
CA ALA A 102 15.00 -20.04 0.19
C ALA A 102 16.21 -20.02 -0.76
N GLY A 103 16.79 -18.84 -1.00
CA GLY A 103 17.90 -18.65 -1.93
C GLY A 103 17.56 -18.75 -3.42
N ALA A 104 16.35 -19.13 -3.80
CA ALA A 104 15.94 -19.17 -5.21
C ALA A 104 15.60 -17.76 -5.75
N ASN A 105 15.65 -17.60 -7.06
CA ASN A 105 15.08 -16.42 -7.70
C ASN A 105 13.56 -16.52 -7.70
N HIS A 106 12.90 -15.38 -7.49
CA HIS A 106 11.46 -15.24 -7.52
C HIS A 106 11.07 -13.95 -8.26
N THR A 107 9.93 -13.95 -8.93
CA THR A 107 9.42 -12.80 -9.67
C THR A 107 8.36 -12.09 -8.84
N PHE A 108 8.75 -10.98 -8.23
CA PHE A 108 7.83 -10.14 -7.47
C PHE A 108 6.95 -9.37 -8.44
N THR A 109 5.64 -9.37 -8.19
CA THR A 109 4.66 -8.87 -9.14
C THR A 109 3.62 -7.99 -8.46
N TRP A 110 3.36 -6.83 -9.08
CA TRP A 110 2.38 -5.84 -8.62
C TRP A 110 1.33 -5.55 -9.68
N SER A 111 0.09 -5.35 -9.23
CA SER A 111 -1.00 -4.76 -10.02
C SER A 111 -1.21 -3.30 -9.60
N LEU A 112 -1.06 -2.39 -10.55
CA LEU A 112 -1.09 -0.95 -10.34
C LEU A 112 -2.28 -0.34 -11.08
N THR A 113 -3.23 0.21 -10.31
CA THR A 113 -4.42 0.90 -10.83
C THR A 113 -4.13 2.36 -11.19
N ALA A 114 -3.10 2.96 -10.59
CA ALA A 114 -2.43 4.14 -11.10
C ALA A 114 -0.91 3.98 -11.04
N MET A 115 -0.24 4.48 -12.06
CA MET A 115 1.19 4.29 -12.29
C MET A 115 1.93 5.55 -11.85
N HIS A 116 2.14 5.71 -10.54
CA HIS A 116 2.80 6.89 -9.97
C HIS A 116 4.30 6.92 -10.31
N SER A 117 4.88 8.13 -10.32
CA SER A 117 6.34 8.28 -10.39
C SER A 117 6.96 7.56 -9.19
N THR A 118 7.89 6.65 -9.42
CA THR A 118 8.35 5.71 -8.39
C THR A 118 9.79 5.96 -7.99
N THR A 119 10.07 6.02 -6.69
CA THR A 119 11.44 6.02 -6.16
C THR A 119 12.03 4.63 -6.27
N ASP A 120 11.42 3.65 -5.60
CA ASP A 120 11.85 2.27 -5.56
C ASP A 120 10.71 1.33 -5.12
N PHE A 121 10.94 0.04 -5.33
CA PHE A 121 10.26 -1.05 -4.63
C PHE A 121 11.27 -1.71 -3.68
N ARG A 122 10.89 -1.91 -2.41
CA ARG A 122 11.72 -2.56 -1.39
C ARG A 122 11.02 -3.77 -0.79
N TYR A 123 11.79 -4.80 -0.47
CA TYR A 123 11.28 -6.04 0.09
C TYR A 123 12.07 -6.41 1.34
N TYR A 124 11.35 -6.53 2.44
CA TYR A 124 11.87 -6.98 3.73
C TYR A 124 11.31 -8.36 4.05
N VAL A 125 12.00 -9.11 4.89
CA VAL A 125 11.55 -10.42 5.37
C VAL A 125 11.65 -10.45 6.89
N THR A 126 10.81 -11.24 7.54
CA THR A 126 10.94 -11.47 8.98
C THR A 126 12.20 -12.27 9.33
N LYS A 127 12.72 -12.03 10.54
CA LYS A 127 13.83 -12.77 11.15
C LYS A 127 13.45 -14.21 11.44
N ASP A 128 14.46 -15.05 11.58
CA ASP A 128 14.26 -16.44 12.01
C ASP A 128 13.78 -16.46 13.46
N GLY A 129 12.78 -17.30 13.73
CA GLY A 129 12.17 -17.39 15.07
C GLY A 129 11.19 -16.25 15.39
N TRP A 130 10.81 -15.41 14.43
CA TRP A 130 9.68 -14.48 14.61
C TRP A 130 8.37 -15.25 14.91
N ASP A 131 7.45 -14.60 15.60
CA ASP A 131 6.17 -15.21 16.01
C ASP A 131 5.04 -14.78 15.06
N PRO A 132 4.58 -15.65 14.13
CA PRO A 132 3.56 -15.28 13.14
C PRO A 132 2.18 -15.04 13.76
N SER A 133 1.99 -15.38 15.04
CA SER A 133 0.73 -15.15 15.76
C SER A 133 0.62 -13.74 16.37
N LYS A 134 1.63 -12.88 16.19
CA LYS A 134 1.66 -11.51 16.70
C LYS A 134 1.64 -10.46 15.59
N PRO A 135 1.11 -9.25 15.86
CA PRO A 135 1.21 -8.12 14.94
C PRO A 135 2.67 -7.81 14.58
N LEU A 136 2.92 -7.51 13.31
CA LEU A 136 4.26 -7.25 12.78
C LEU A 136 4.83 -5.95 13.36
N THR A 137 6.08 -6.02 13.83
CA THR A 137 6.87 -4.86 14.25
C THR A 137 8.19 -4.78 13.49
N ARG A 138 8.88 -3.64 13.54
CA ARG A 138 10.25 -3.51 13.01
C ARG A 138 11.22 -4.49 13.66
N ALA A 139 11.00 -4.87 14.93
CA ALA A 139 11.85 -5.83 15.62
C ALA A 139 11.78 -7.23 14.99
N ASP A 140 10.67 -7.57 14.36
CA ASP A 140 10.45 -8.86 13.70
C ASP A 140 11.09 -8.95 12.32
N LEU A 141 11.44 -7.81 11.69
CA LEU A 141 12.02 -7.74 10.35
C LEU A 141 13.54 -7.76 10.38
N GLU A 142 14.14 -8.35 9.35
CA GLU A 142 15.53 -8.08 9.02
C GLU A 142 15.70 -6.56 8.79
N PRO A 143 16.77 -5.94 9.33
CA PRO A 143 16.89 -4.49 9.37
C PRO A 143 17.02 -3.86 7.97
N GLU A 144 17.56 -4.60 7.01
CA GLU A 144 17.76 -4.16 5.64
C GLU A 144 16.82 -4.92 4.68
N PRO A 145 16.34 -4.27 3.62
CA PRO A 145 15.60 -4.98 2.58
C PRO A 145 16.52 -5.95 1.86
N PHE A 146 16.06 -7.19 1.63
CA PHE A 146 16.84 -8.17 0.86
C PHE A 146 16.83 -7.87 -0.64
N LEU A 147 15.87 -7.07 -1.11
CA LEU A 147 15.77 -6.58 -2.48
C LEU A 147 15.33 -5.12 -2.49
N THR A 148 16.03 -4.28 -3.26
CA THR A 148 15.63 -2.92 -3.61
C THR A 148 15.73 -2.75 -5.12
N VAL A 149 14.64 -2.31 -5.74
CA VAL A 149 14.57 -2.06 -7.19
C VAL A 149 14.35 -0.56 -7.41
N PRO A 150 15.41 0.22 -7.70
CA PRO A 150 15.28 1.65 -7.96
C PRO A 150 14.60 1.91 -9.30
N MET A 151 13.69 2.88 -9.32
CA MET A 151 12.93 3.27 -10.53
C MET A 151 13.30 4.66 -11.05
N ASN A 152 14.17 5.41 -10.35
CA ASN A 152 14.68 6.72 -10.79
C ASN A 152 13.58 7.75 -11.16
N GLY A 153 12.39 7.66 -10.56
CA GLY A 153 11.25 8.53 -10.88
C GLY A 153 10.43 8.09 -12.10
N GLU A 154 10.74 6.94 -12.70
CA GLU A 154 9.93 6.38 -13.79
C GLU A 154 8.55 5.92 -13.30
N GLN A 155 7.59 5.93 -14.21
CA GLN A 155 6.27 5.36 -13.99
C GLN A 155 6.29 3.88 -14.42
N PRO A 156 6.07 2.93 -13.51
CA PRO A 156 5.99 1.52 -13.86
C PRO A 156 4.78 1.24 -14.77
N PRO A 157 4.80 0.19 -15.62
CA PRO A 157 3.59 -0.31 -16.27
C PRO A 157 2.53 -0.76 -15.27
N SER A 158 1.27 -0.83 -15.71
CA SER A 158 0.13 -1.24 -14.85
C SER A 158 0.30 -2.63 -14.24
N GLN A 159 1.01 -3.52 -14.92
CA GLN A 159 1.52 -4.75 -14.36
C GLN A 159 3.04 -4.62 -14.29
N TRP A 160 3.58 -4.50 -13.08
CA TRP A 160 5.01 -4.37 -12.88
C TRP A 160 5.55 -5.63 -12.23
N SER A 161 6.74 -6.04 -12.65
CA SER A 161 7.44 -7.16 -12.04
C SER A 161 8.95 -6.96 -12.03
N ALA A 162 9.60 -7.58 -11.06
CA ALA A 162 11.05 -7.64 -10.96
C ALA A 162 11.49 -8.99 -10.41
N GLU A 163 12.56 -9.54 -10.99
CA GLU A 163 13.21 -10.72 -10.45
C GLU A 163 14.12 -10.34 -9.28
N GLY A 164 14.08 -11.12 -8.21
CA GLY A 164 14.99 -10.97 -7.08
C GLY A 164 15.31 -12.29 -6.42
N LYS A 165 16.49 -12.37 -5.81
CA LYS A 165 16.91 -13.55 -5.07
C LYS A 165 16.30 -13.51 -3.67
N LEU A 166 15.58 -14.56 -3.29
CA LEU A 166 15.05 -14.72 -1.95
C LEU A 166 16.20 -14.93 -0.94
N PRO A 167 16.02 -14.50 0.32
CA PRO A 167 16.99 -14.75 1.38
C PRO A 167 17.31 -16.24 1.53
N GLU A 168 18.57 -16.55 1.79
CA GLU A 168 19.01 -17.91 2.12
C GLU A 168 18.69 -18.24 3.59
N GLY A 169 18.61 -19.52 3.93
CA GLY A 169 18.48 -19.98 5.31
C GLY A 169 17.10 -19.80 5.98
N LYS A 170 16.15 -19.13 5.31
CA LYS A 170 14.76 -19.03 5.78
C LYS A 170 14.07 -20.39 5.75
N THR A 171 13.27 -20.69 6.77
CA THR A 171 12.51 -21.93 6.89
C THR A 171 11.19 -21.69 7.58
N GLY A 172 10.13 -22.37 7.12
CA GLY A 172 8.81 -22.26 7.74
C GLY A 172 8.10 -20.95 7.37
N LYS A 173 7.11 -20.57 8.19
CA LYS A 173 6.29 -19.40 7.93
C LYS A 173 7.06 -18.09 8.16
N HIS A 174 7.05 -17.23 7.15
CA HIS A 174 7.60 -15.88 7.17
C HIS A 174 6.61 -14.88 6.58
N LEU A 175 6.90 -13.60 6.79
CA LEU A 175 6.20 -12.50 6.14
C LEU A 175 7.19 -11.71 5.30
N ILE A 176 6.84 -11.47 4.03
CA ILE A 176 7.54 -10.55 3.13
C ILE A 176 6.77 -9.24 3.11
N LEU A 177 7.40 -8.17 3.60
CA LEU A 177 6.87 -6.82 3.51
C LEU A 177 7.39 -6.17 2.24
N SER A 178 6.48 -5.85 1.32
CA SER A 178 6.76 -5.13 0.10
C SER A 178 6.35 -3.67 0.25
N VAL A 179 7.24 -2.74 -0.10
CA VAL A 179 7.02 -1.30 0.02
C VAL A 179 7.28 -0.65 -1.34
N TRP A 180 6.27 0.02 -1.89
CA TRP A 180 6.38 0.81 -3.11
C TRP A 180 6.45 2.30 -2.75
N ASN A 181 7.63 2.91 -2.90
CA ASN A 181 7.86 4.32 -2.53
C ASN A 181 7.57 5.25 -3.70
N ILE A 182 6.67 6.22 -3.47
CA ILE A 182 6.30 7.21 -4.48
C ILE A 182 7.30 8.37 -4.48
N ALA A 183 7.75 8.78 -5.67
CA ALA A 183 8.82 9.75 -5.82
C ALA A 183 8.40 11.18 -5.50
N ASP A 184 7.23 11.58 -5.98
CA ASP A 184 6.73 12.96 -5.94
C ASP A 184 5.71 13.22 -4.83
N THR A 185 5.51 12.28 -3.91
CA THR A 185 4.64 12.43 -2.73
C THR A 185 5.38 12.09 -1.43
N ALA A 186 4.72 12.24 -0.28
CA ALA A 186 5.22 11.80 1.02
C ALA A 186 4.81 10.34 1.35
N ASN A 187 4.23 9.61 0.40
CA ASN A 187 3.55 8.35 0.67
C ASN A 187 4.25 7.14 0.05
N ALA A 188 3.92 5.97 0.57
CA ALA A 188 4.29 4.67 0.06
C ALA A 188 3.12 3.69 0.20
N PHE A 189 3.15 2.64 -0.60
CA PHE A 189 2.19 1.54 -0.54
C PHE A 189 2.80 0.34 0.15
N TYR A 190 2.04 -0.29 1.04
CA TYR A 190 2.49 -1.39 1.90
C TYR A 190 1.73 -2.67 1.58
N ALA A 191 2.44 -3.79 1.40
CA ALA A 191 1.84 -5.09 1.18
C ALA A 191 2.58 -6.17 1.97
N CYS A 192 1.87 -6.79 2.91
CA CYS A 192 2.35 -7.97 3.61
C CYS A 192 1.92 -9.23 2.87
N SER A 193 2.85 -10.11 2.56
CA SER A 193 2.58 -11.43 1.99
C SER A 193 3.09 -12.51 2.93
N ASP A 194 2.21 -13.39 3.39
CA ASP A 194 2.58 -14.56 4.18
C ASP A 194 3.14 -15.64 3.25
N VAL A 195 4.27 -16.22 3.63
CA VAL A 195 5.01 -17.19 2.81
C VAL A 195 5.49 -18.36 3.64
N GLU A 196 5.74 -19.50 2.98
CA GLU A 196 6.31 -20.70 3.59
C GLU A 196 7.58 -21.07 2.84
N PHE A 197 8.73 -21.07 3.53
CA PHE A 197 10.05 -21.41 3.01
C PHE A 197 10.46 -22.86 3.28
#